data_AF-A0A9E5HW32-F1
#
_entry.id   AF-A0A9E5HW32-F1
#
_cell.length_a   1.000
_cell.length_b   1.000
_cell.length_c   1.000
_cell.angle_alpha   90.00
_cell.angle_beta   90.00
_cell.angle_gamma   90.00
#
_symmetry.space_group_name_H-M   'P 1'
#
loop_
_entity.id
_entity.type
_entity.pdbx_description
1 polymer ?
#
loop_
_entity_poly.entity_id
_entity_poly.type
_entity_poly.pdbx_seq_one_letter_code
_entity_poly.pdbx_strand_id
1 'polypeptide(L)'
;MSLKDKLKSDLTEAIRNRHEVKSSTIRMILTSITNEEVSGKEARTLSETEIITVLTREAKKRREAAEAFDQGGASERAQREREEGEIIATYLPAQLSDEELDTLIAEAISSTG
;
A
#
# COMPACT_ATOMS: atom_id res chain seq x y z
N MET A 1 7.59 11.72 13.11
CA MET A 1 8.10 10.48 12.48
C MET A 1 7.42 10.39 11.12
N SER A 2 8.16 10.18 10.04
CA SER A 2 7.57 10.10 8.70
C SER A 2 6.70 8.84 8.57
N LEU A 3 5.77 8.82 7.61
CA LEU A 3 4.99 7.62 7.28
C LEU A 3 5.88 6.39 6.99
N LYS A 4 6.98 6.58 6.25
CA LYS A 4 7.94 5.50 5.96
C LYS A 4 8.63 4.98 7.23
N ASP A 5 8.97 5.86 8.16
CA ASP A 5 9.56 5.45 9.43
C ASP A 5 8.55 4.69 10.28
N LYS A 6 7.28 5.14 10.32
CA LYS A 6 6.19 4.42 10.98
C LYS A 6 6.04 3.00 10.44
N LEU A 7 6.03 2.83 9.13
CA LEU A 7 5.99 1.50 8.49
C LEU A 7 7.16 0.60 8.94
N LYS A 8 8.39 1.14 9.03
CA LYS A 8 9.55 0.37 9.52
C LYS A 8 9.43 -0.04 11.00
N SER A 9 8.90 0.85 11.84
CA SER A 9 8.65 0.56 13.25
C SER A 9 7.61 -0.55 13.39
N ASP A 10 6.48 -0.39 12.71
CA ASP A 10 5.37 -1.35 12.75
C ASP A 10 5.77 -2.71 12.16
N LEU A 11 6.65 -2.76 11.16
CA LEU A 11 7.23 -4.02 10.66
C LEU A 11 8.00 -4.74 11.77
N THR A 12 8.83 -4.00 12.51
CA THR A 12 9.63 -4.56 13.60
C THR A 12 8.73 -5.12 14.69
N GLU A 13 7.66 -4.40 15.05
CA GLU A 13 6.66 -4.86 16.01
C GLU A 13 5.89 -6.08 15.51
N ALA A 14 5.45 -6.08 14.25
CA ALA A 14 4.75 -7.21 13.65
C ALA A 14 5.60 -8.48 13.64
N ILE A 15 6.90 -8.37 13.33
CA ILE A 15 7.83 -9.50 13.40
C ILE A 15 7.98 -10.01 14.83
N ARG A 16 8.17 -9.09 15.81
CA ARG A 16 8.32 -9.45 17.22
C ARG A 16 7.09 -10.19 17.76
N ASN A 17 5.91 -9.74 17.35
CA ASN A 17 4.62 -10.32 17.76
C ASN A 17 4.19 -11.50 16.88
N ARG A 18 4.99 -11.90 15.89
CA ARG A 18 4.67 -12.98 14.93
C ARG A 18 3.35 -12.75 14.18
N HIS A 19 3.01 -11.50 13.90
CA HIS A 19 1.87 -11.14 13.06
C HIS A 19 2.25 -11.29 11.58
N GLU A 20 2.20 -12.53 11.08
CA GLU A 20 2.74 -12.89 9.77
C GLU A 20 2.14 -12.04 8.64
N VAL A 21 0.81 -12.01 8.52
CA VAL A 21 0.10 -11.23 7.48
C VAL A 21 0.49 -9.75 7.53
N LYS A 22 0.42 -9.12 8.71
CA LYS A 22 0.84 -7.72 8.88
C LYS A 22 2.30 -7.50 8.47
N SER A 23 3.20 -8.38 8.88
CA SER A 23 4.62 -8.26 8.55
C SER A 23 4.90 -8.43 7.05
N SER A 24 4.20 -9.34 6.37
CA SER A 24 4.35 -9.54 4.93
C SER A 24 3.76 -8.36 4.15
N THR A 25 2.60 -7.85 4.54
CA THR A 25 1.98 -6.68 3.91
C THR A 25 2.85 -5.44 4.04
N ILE A 26 3.37 -5.15 5.24
CA ILE A 26 4.25 -3.99 5.46
C ILE A 26 5.54 -4.11 4.64
N ARG A 27 6.14 -5.31 4.58
CA ARG A 27 7.34 -5.56 3.76
C ARG A 27 7.06 -5.32 2.27
N MET A 28 5.89 -5.74 1.80
CA MET A 28 5.47 -5.56 0.42
C MET A 28 5.32 -4.07 0.09
N ILE A 29 4.58 -3.28 0.89
CA ILE A 29 4.43 -1.84 0.61
C ILE A 29 5.74 -1.05 0.78
N LEU A 30 6.63 -1.43 1.70
CA LEU A 30 7.97 -0.83 1.79
C LEU A 30 8.81 -1.12 0.54
N THR A 31 8.66 -2.31 -0.05
CA THR A 31 9.27 -2.65 -1.34
C THR A 31 8.68 -1.78 -2.45
N SER A 32 7.36 -1.61 -2.50
CA SER A 32 6.70 -0.74 -3.50
C SER A 32 7.18 0.71 -3.40
N ILE A 33 7.32 1.25 -2.18
CA ILE A 33 7.90 2.59 -1.96
C ILE A 33 9.34 2.63 -2.48
N THR A 34 10.16 1.64 -2.13
CA THR A 34 11.57 1.60 -2.56
C THR A 34 11.69 1.49 -4.07
N ASN A 35 10.82 0.73 -4.73
CA ASN A 35 10.79 0.61 -6.19
C ASN A 35 10.47 1.97 -6.85
N GLU A 36 9.52 2.72 -6.29
CA GLU A 36 9.16 4.05 -6.78
C GLU A 36 10.29 5.08 -6.52
N GLU A 37 11.02 4.95 -5.41
CA GLU A 37 12.20 5.78 -5.11
C GLU A 37 13.35 5.62 -6.10
N VAL A 38 13.46 4.45 -6.74
CA VAL A 38 14.56 4.09 -7.65
C VAL A 38 14.13 3.93 -9.11
N SER A 39 12.85 4.18 -9.43
CA SER A 39 12.30 4.03 -10.79
C SER A 39 12.78 5.11 -11.76
N GLY A 40 13.16 6.28 -11.23
CA GLY A 40 13.66 7.43 -11.99
C GLY A 40 15.11 7.28 -12.44
N LYS A 41 15.63 8.33 -13.11
CA LYS A 41 17.04 8.38 -13.54
C LYS A 41 18.02 8.34 -12.35
N GLU A 42 17.59 8.86 -11.21
CA GLU A 42 18.36 8.89 -9.97
C GLU A 42 17.44 8.47 -8.81
N ALA A 43 18.03 7.82 -7.81
CA ALA A 43 17.31 7.46 -6.60
C ALA A 43 16.97 8.71 -5.78
N ARG A 44 15.74 8.81 -5.29
CA ARG A 44 15.28 9.90 -4.42
C ARG A 44 14.41 9.38 -3.30
N THR A 45 14.19 10.21 -2.28
CA THR A 45 13.20 9.91 -1.23
C THR A 45 11.84 10.43 -1.68
N LEU A 46 10.78 9.66 -1.44
CA LEU A 46 9.41 10.12 -1.67
C LEU A 46 8.94 11.06 -0.54
N SER A 47 8.15 12.05 -0.91
CA SER A 47 7.34 12.84 0.02
C SER A 47 6.22 12.01 0.65
N GLU A 48 5.59 12.51 1.72
CA GLU A 48 4.47 11.80 2.35
C GLU A 48 3.29 11.60 1.40
N THR A 49 2.96 12.61 0.57
CA THR A 49 1.90 12.51 -0.43
C THR A 49 2.19 11.42 -1.46
N GLU A 50 3.43 11.32 -1.94
CA GLU A 50 3.82 10.28 -2.88
C GLU A 50 3.77 8.87 -2.26
N ILE A 51 4.14 8.75 -0.98
CA ILE A 51 3.99 7.48 -0.24
C ILE A 51 2.49 7.12 -0.11
N ILE A 52 1.63 8.09 0.21
CA ILE A 52 0.17 7.89 0.26
C ILE A 52 -0.32 7.40 -1.10
N THR A 53 0.11 8.00 -2.22
CA THR A 53 -0.24 7.54 -3.56
C THR A 53 0.18 6.09 -3.81
N VAL A 54 1.40 5.70 -3.41
CA VAL A 54 1.86 4.30 -3.54
C VAL A 54 0.97 3.36 -2.73
N LEU A 55 0.68 3.68 -1.48
CA LEU A 55 -0.16 2.85 -0.60
C LEU A 55 -1.60 2.76 -1.12
N THR A 56 -2.16 3.85 -1.61
CA THR A 56 -3.46 3.94 -2.30
C THR A 56 -3.52 2.96 -3.48
N ARG A 57 -2.50 2.98 -4.34
CA ARG A 57 -2.41 2.09 -5.50
C ARG A 57 -2.33 0.63 -5.06
N GLU A 58 -1.57 0.32 -4.03
CA GLU A 58 -1.47 -1.04 -3.48
C GLU A 58 -2.80 -1.50 -2.85
N ALA A 59 -3.50 -0.65 -2.09
CA ALA A 59 -4.81 -0.99 -1.54
C ALA A 59 -5.84 -1.29 -2.65
N LYS A 60 -5.85 -0.49 -3.73
CA LYS A 60 -6.70 -0.73 -4.90
C LYS A 60 -6.40 -2.08 -5.56
N LYS A 61 -5.12 -2.43 -5.76
CA LYS A 61 -4.72 -3.73 -6.31
C LYS A 61 -5.22 -4.89 -5.45
N ARG A 62 -5.23 -4.76 -4.12
CA ARG A 62 -5.77 -5.78 -3.20
C ARG A 62 -7.28 -5.95 -3.37
N ARG A 63 -8.03 -4.85 -3.48
CA ARG A 63 -9.47 -4.90 -3.77
C ARG A 63 -9.74 -5.62 -5.10
N GLU A 64 -9.07 -5.21 -6.18
CA GLU A 64 -9.25 -5.79 -7.51
C GLU A 64 -8.87 -7.29 -7.53
N ALA A 65 -7.78 -7.67 -6.85
CA ALA A 65 -7.38 -9.06 -6.72
C ALA A 65 -8.39 -9.89 -5.92
N ALA A 66 -8.93 -9.34 -4.83
CA ALA A 66 -9.97 -10.00 -4.04
C ALA A 66 -11.21 -10.31 -4.88
N GLU A 67 -11.70 -9.32 -5.64
CA GLU A 67 -12.84 -9.47 -6.55
C GLU A 67 -12.56 -10.52 -7.64
N ALA A 68 -11.36 -10.49 -8.24
CA ALA A 68 -10.97 -11.47 -9.25
C ALA A 68 -10.91 -12.90 -8.68
N PHE A 69 -10.41 -13.08 -7.45
CA PHE A 69 -10.39 -14.38 -6.79
C PHE A 69 -11.78 -14.88 -6.42
N ASP A 70 -12.71 -14.01 -5.98
CA ASP A 70 -14.10 -14.40 -5.74
C ASP A 70 -14.77 -14.88 -7.03
N GLN A 71 -14.60 -14.14 -8.13
CA GLN A 71 -15.13 -14.51 -9.44
C GLN A 71 -14.56 -15.85 -9.93
N GLY A 72 -13.31 -16.16 -9.58
CA GLY A 72 -12.66 -17.43 -9.86
C GLY A 72 -12.97 -18.55 -8.87
N GLY A 73 -13.82 -18.34 -7.86
CA GLY A 73 -14.17 -19.33 -6.84
C GLY A 73 -13.05 -19.62 -5.82
N ALA A 74 -12.04 -18.77 -5.73
CA ALA A 74 -10.89 -18.92 -4.83
C ALA A 74 -11.05 -18.08 -3.54
N SER A 75 -12.11 -18.30 -2.78
CA SER A 75 -12.50 -17.46 -1.63
C SER A 75 -11.43 -17.30 -0.55
N GLU A 76 -10.59 -18.31 -0.30
CA GLU A 76 -9.47 -18.16 0.65
C GLU A 76 -8.42 -17.15 0.17
N ARG A 77 -8.16 -17.10 -1.15
CA ARG A 77 -7.24 -16.10 -1.71
C ARG A 77 -7.86 -14.73 -1.67
N ALA A 78 -9.15 -14.61 -1.99
CA ALA A 78 -9.88 -13.36 -1.88
C ALA A 78 -9.84 -12.80 -0.45
N GLN A 79 -10.06 -13.64 0.54
CA GLN A 79 -10.01 -13.24 1.95
C GLN A 79 -8.63 -12.74 2.36
N ARG A 80 -7.55 -13.42 1.93
CA ARG A 80 -6.18 -12.93 2.16
C ARG A 80 -5.95 -11.55 1.55
N GLU A 81 -6.37 -11.31 0.31
CA GLU A 81 -6.22 -10.00 -0.32
C GLU A 81 -6.97 -8.89 0.45
N ARG A 82 -8.18 -9.18 0.96
CA ARG A 82 -8.94 -8.21 1.80
C ARG A 82 -8.22 -7.90 3.10
N GLU A 83 -7.71 -8.91 3.81
CA GLU A 83 -6.95 -8.72 5.05
C GLU A 83 -5.70 -7.85 4.82
N GLU A 84 -4.97 -8.11 3.72
CA GLU A 84 -3.83 -7.28 3.34
C GLU A 84 -4.26 -5.84 3.00
N GLY A 85 -5.36 -5.67 2.28
CA GLY A 85 -5.92 -4.36 1.95
C GLY A 85 -6.32 -3.54 3.19
N GLU A 86 -6.95 -4.18 4.17
CA GLU A 86 -7.32 -3.55 5.44
C GLU A 86 -6.08 -3.07 6.21
N ILE A 87 -5.02 -3.87 6.25
CA ILE A 87 -3.74 -3.47 6.86
C ILE A 87 -3.17 -2.22 6.17
N ILE A 88 -3.18 -2.16 4.84
CA ILE A 88 -2.70 -0.98 4.10
C ILE A 88 -3.56 0.24 4.42
N ALA A 89 -4.88 0.09 4.50
CA ALA A 89 -5.81 1.17 4.81
C ALA A 89 -5.54 1.83 6.17
N THR A 90 -4.98 1.11 7.14
CA THR A 90 -4.60 1.70 8.46
C THR A 90 -3.50 2.75 8.38
N TYR A 91 -2.78 2.83 7.25
CA TYR A 91 -1.72 3.79 6.98
C TYR A 91 -2.17 4.96 6.10
N LEU A 92 -3.40 4.91 5.59
CA LEU A 92 -3.99 5.97 4.79
C LEU A 92 -4.80 6.93 5.68
N PRO A 93 -4.97 8.20 5.28
CA PRO A 93 -5.91 9.11 5.94
C PRO A 93 -7.31 8.50 6.01
N ALA A 94 -8.03 8.73 7.12
CA ALA A 94 -9.38 8.21 7.30
C ALA A 94 -10.33 8.86 6.27
N GLN A 95 -10.96 8.03 5.44
CA GLN A 95 -11.65 8.42 4.20
C GLN A 95 -10.68 8.96 3.15
N LEU A 96 -10.27 8.07 2.24
CA LEU A 96 -10.30 8.48 0.84
C LEU A 96 -11.56 7.83 0.30
N SER A 97 -12.60 8.61 0.02
CA SER A 97 -13.64 8.10 -0.87
C SER A 97 -12.97 7.69 -2.19
N ASP A 98 -13.56 6.78 -2.96
CA ASP A 98 -13.02 6.41 -4.28
C ASP A 98 -12.73 7.68 -5.15
N GLU A 99 -13.43 8.80 -4.90
CA GLU A 99 -13.20 10.08 -5.59
C GLU A 99 -11.93 10.84 -5.13
N GLU A 100 -11.64 10.88 -3.82
CA GLU A 100 -10.40 11.48 -3.31
C GLU A 100 -9.18 10.63 -3.71
N LEU A 101 -9.38 9.32 -3.81
CA LEU A 101 -8.42 8.35 -4.30
C LEU A 101 -8.04 8.61 -5.77
N ASP A 102 -9.04 8.75 -6.64
CA ASP A 102 -8.84 9.02 -8.06
C ASP A 102 -8.20 10.40 -8.30
N THR A 103 -8.53 11.39 -7.46
CA THR A 103 -7.92 12.72 -7.50
C THR A 103 -6.43 12.67 -7.15
N LEU A 104 -6.04 11.99 -6.06
CA LEU A 104 -4.63 11.83 -5.69
C LEU A 104 -3.84 11.02 -6.72
N ILE A 105 -4.46 10.02 -7.34
CA ILE A 105 -3.85 9.27 -8.44
C ILE A 105 -3.63 10.18 -9.65
N ALA A 106 -4.60 11.02 -10.01
CA ALA A 106 -4.47 11.96 -11.12
C ALA A 106 -3.39 13.03 -10.87
N GLU A 107 -3.34 13.60 -9.67
CA GLU A 107 -2.32 14.58 -9.28
C GLU A 107 -0.91 13.97 -9.29
N ALA A 108 -0.76 12.75 -8.77
CA ALA A 108 0.52 12.07 -8.76
C ALA A 108 1.01 11.69 -10.17
N ILE A 109 0.12 11.19 -11.03
CA ILE A 109 0.44 10.90 -12.44
C ILE A 109 0.87 12.19 -13.17
N SER A 110 0.22 13.32 -12.88
CA SER A 110 0.61 14.62 -13.44
C SER A 110 1.98 15.12 -12.93
N SER A 111 2.45 14.65 -11.78
CA SER A 111 3.73 15.05 -11.18
C SER A 111 4.92 14.17 -11.58
N THR A 112 4.66 12.99 -12.15
CA THR A 112 5.69 12.04 -12.63
C THR A 112 5.78 11.96 -14.16
N GLY A 113 5.05 12.81 -14.89
CA GLY A 113 5.10 12.95 -16.34
C GLY A 113 6.05 14.04 -16.82
#